data_AF-A0A1Y6BTR3-F1
#
_entry.id   AF-A0A1Y6BTR3-F1
#
_cell.length_a   1.000
_cell.length_b   1.000
_cell.length_c   1.000
_cell.angle_alpha   90.00
_cell.angle_beta   90.00
_cell.angle_gamma   90.00
#
_symmetry.space_group_name_H-M   'P 1'
#
loop_
_entity.id
_entity.type
_entity.pdbx_description
1 polymer ?
#
loop_
_entity_poly.entity_id
_entity_poly.type
_entity_poly.pdbx_seq_one_letter_code
_entity_poly.pdbx_strand_id
1 'polypeptide(L)'
;MESWSLRNNPSSGNLHPTESYIILWAAVDDELVPGIYHYAPYEHGLERRAVIDKNIAKTIYQENPGCFGALALSSIHWREEWKYGVRALRYCQLDVGHALGAGRYSAALQGWRMALDTRAGDGLISECLG
;
A
#
# COMPACT_ATOMS: atom_id res chain seq x y z
N MET A 1 13.28 -6.17 28.28
CA MET A 1 13.28 -6.94 27.03
C MET A 1 13.36 -5.95 25.89
N GLU A 2 14.34 -6.08 24.99
CA GLU A 2 14.32 -5.32 23.74
C GLU A 2 13.18 -5.86 22.87
N SER A 3 12.22 -5.00 22.51
CA SER A 3 11.14 -5.33 21.59
C SER A 3 11.52 -4.84 20.19
N TRP A 4 11.69 -5.77 19.25
CA TRP A 4 11.92 -5.46 17.85
C TRP A 4 10.58 -5.34 17.13
N SER A 5 10.42 -4.33 16.29
CA SER A 5 9.19 -4.09 15.51
C SER A 5 9.06 -5.03 14.31
N LEU A 6 9.11 -6.35 14.55
CA LEU A 6 8.98 -7.37 13.52
C LEU A 6 7.60 -7.27 12.84
N ARG A 7 7.56 -7.55 11.52
CA ARG A 7 6.33 -7.59 10.72
C ARG A 7 6.13 -8.95 10.06
N ASN A 8 4.98 -9.13 9.43
CA ASN A 8 4.62 -10.35 8.69
C ASN A 8 5.47 -10.62 7.44
N ASN A 9 6.19 -9.60 6.94
CA ASN A 9 7.14 -9.73 5.84
C ASN A 9 8.54 -9.28 6.28
N PRO A 10 9.61 -9.91 5.76
CA PRO A 10 10.98 -9.51 6.06
C PRO A 10 11.28 -8.11 5.50
N SER A 11 12.26 -7.47 6.11
CA SER A 11 12.82 -6.18 5.69
C SER A 11 14.33 -6.15 5.94
N SER A 12 15.09 -5.55 5.03
CA SER A 12 16.53 -5.31 5.18
C SER A 12 16.84 -4.62 6.50
N GLY A 13 17.57 -5.33 7.37
CA GLY A 13 18.02 -4.75 8.63
C GLY A 13 16.90 -4.36 9.60
N ASN A 14 15.68 -4.87 9.39
CA ASN A 14 14.48 -4.56 10.18
C ASN A 14 14.11 -3.06 10.16
N LEU A 15 14.30 -2.39 9.02
CA LEU A 15 14.09 -0.94 8.88
C LEU A 15 12.70 -0.56 8.35
N HIS A 16 12.03 -1.49 7.68
CA HIS A 16 10.66 -1.37 7.18
C HIS A 16 10.41 -0.05 6.41
N PRO A 17 11.06 0.15 5.24
CA PRO A 17 10.86 1.34 4.41
C PRO A 17 9.49 1.40 3.75
N THR A 18 8.82 0.25 3.61
CA THR A 18 7.56 0.13 2.88
C THR A 18 6.38 0.68 3.67
N GLU A 19 5.67 1.62 3.04
CA GLU A 19 4.37 2.11 3.49
C GLU A 19 3.27 1.56 2.58
N SER A 20 2.10 1.29 3.17
CA SER A 20 0.96 0.68 2.47
C SER A 20 -0.24 1.61 2.50
N TYR A 21 -0.91 1.73 1.35
CA TYR A 21 -2.10 2.53 1.18
C TYR A 21 -3.21 1.70 0.54
N ILE A 22 -4.45 1.94 0.94
CA ILE A 22 -5.64 1.39 0.31
C ILE A 22 -6.33 2.52 -0.42
N ILE A 23 -6.53 2.35 -1.72
CA ILE A 23 -7.35 3.23 -2.55
C ILE A 23 -8.68 2.52 -2.77
N LEU A 24 -9.77 3.09 -2.27
CA LEU A 24 -11.12 2.56 -2.41
C LEU A 24 -11.92 3.42 -3.37
N TRP A 25 -12.57 2.79 -4.33
CA TRP A 25 -13.56 3.44 -5.20
C TRP A 25 -14.96 2.81 -5.07
N ALA A 26 -15.12 1.85 -4.16
CA ALA A 26 -16.41 1.40 -3.66
C ALA A 26 -16.41 1.49 -2.13
N ALA A 27 -17.55 1.88 -1.54
CA ALA A 27 -17.71 1.90 -0.09
C ALA A 27 -17.71 0.47 0.46
N VAL A 28 -17.00 0.24 1.55
CA VAL A 28 -17.06 -1.01 2.32
C VAL A 28 -18.18 -0.92 3.36
N ASP A 29 -18.26 0.20 4.06
CA ASP A 29 -19.28 0.56 5.04
C ASP A 29 -19.44 2.10 5.12
N ASP A 30 -20.13 2.59 6.15
CA ASP A 30 -20.41 4.02 6.35
C ASP A 30 -19.15 4.85 6.71
N GLU A 31 -18.11 4.22 7.24
CA GLU A 31 -16.85 4.87 7.62
C GLU A 31 -15.79 4.76 6.50
N LEU A 32 -15.71 3.59 5.87
CA LEU A 32 -14.83 3.25 4.76
C LEU A 32 -15.48 3.53 3.41
N VAL A 33 -15.70 4.82 3.15
CA VAL A 33 -16.19 5.36 1.89
C VAL A 33 -15.09 5.40 0.81
N PRO A 34 -15.41 5.65 -0.47
CA PRO A 34 -14.39 5.88 -1.49
C PRO A 34 -13.37 6.96 -1.08
N GLY A 35 -12.08 6.63 -1.16
CA GLY A 35 -11.02 7.42 -0.56
C GLY A 35 -9.65 6.77 -0.65
N ILE A 36 -8.65 7.49 -0.14
CA ILE A 36 -7.28 7.01 0.02
C ILE A 36 -6.98 6.92 1.50
N TYR A 37 -6.47 5.77 1.92
CA TYR A 37 -6.22 5.43 3.31
C TYR A 37 -4.78 4.95 3.47
N HIS A 38 -4.05 5.49 4.42
CA HIS A 38 -2.73 4.97 4.81
C HIS A 38 -2.91 3.94 5.92
N TYR A 39 -2.22 2.81 5.83
CA TYR A 39 -2.24 1.79 6.88
C TYR A 39 -1.16 2.05 7.91
N ALA A 40 -1.58 2.33 9.14
CA ALA A 40 -0.72 2.55 10.30
C ALA A 40 -0.50 1.21 11.04
N PRO A 41 0.67 0.56 10.87
CA PRO A 41 0.87 -0.82 11.30
C PRO A 41 0.99 -0.99 12.81
N TYR A 42 1.38 0.05 13.55
CA TYR A 42 1.49 -0.01 15.01
C TYR A 42 0.11 0.01 15.68
N GLU A 43 -0.76 0.90 15.21
CA GLU A 43 -2.14 1.06 15.67
C GLU A 43 -3.07 -0.02 15.08
N HIS A 44 -2.62 -0.72 14.04
CA HIS A 44 -3.46 -1.57 13.20
C HIS A 44 -4.70 -0.82 12.70
N GLY A 45 -4.48 0.39 12.19
CA GLY A 45 -5.53 1.33 11.80
C GLY A 45 -5.37 1.86 10.39
N LEU A 46 -6.43 2.49 9.89
CA LEU A 46 -6.45 3.21 8.62
C LEU A 46 -6.58 4.71 8.89
N GLU A 47 -5.58 5.48 8.45
CA GLU A 47 -5.63 6.95 8.42
C GLU A 47 -6.25 7.39 7.09
N ARG A 48 -7.40 8.06 7.12
CA ARG A 48 -8.02 8.61 5.90
C ARG A 48 -7.25 9.84 5.43
N ARG A 49 -6.59 9.73 4.28
CA ARG A 49 -5.79 10.78 3.63
C ARG A 49 -6.62 11.67 2.73
N ALA A 50 -7.54 11.08 1.98
CA ALA A 50 -8.43 11.79 1.07
C ALA A 50 -9.77 11.06 0.92
N VAL A 51 -10.82 11.81 0.58
CA VAL A 51 -12.11 11.28 0.13
C VAL A 51 -12.18 11.44 -1.38
N ILE A 52 -12.61 10.40 -2.09
CA ILE A 52 -12.81 10.47 -3.55
C ILE A 52 -14.28 10.81 -3.81
N ASP A 53 -14.51 11.77 -4.71
CA ASP A 53 -15.87 12.14 -5.12
C ASP A 53 -16.62 10.91 -5.65
N LYS A 54 -17.91 10.79 -5.31
CA LYS A 54 -18.73 9.62 -5.65
C LYS A 54 -18.85 9.39 -7.15
N ASN A 55 -18.88 10.45 -7.97
CA ASN A 55 -18.97 10.29 -9.42
C ASN A 55 -17.64 9.79 -9.99
N ILE A 56 -16.51 10.32 -9.50
CA ILE A 56 -15.17 9.84 -9.88
C ILE A 56 -15.01 8.37 -9.49
N ALA A 57 -15.35 8.02 -8.25
CA ALA A 57 -15.31 6.64 -7.75
C ALA A 57 -16.15 5.69 -8.61
N LYS A 58 -17.35 6.13 -9.01
CA LYS A 58 -18.22 5.38 -9.92
C LYS A 58 -17.59 5.18 -11.30
N THR A 59 -16.95 6.21 -11.88
CA THR A 59 -16.23 6.09 -13.15
C THR A 59 -15.09 5.07 -13.05
N ILE A 60 -14.26 5.15 -12.00
CA ILE A 60 -13.16 4.20 -11.78
C ILE A 60 -13.69 2.77 -11.65
N TYR A 61 -14.79 2.57 -10.92
CA TYR A 61 -15.42 1.26 -10.77
C TYR A 61 -15.93 0.71 -12.12
N GLN A 62 -16.51 1.55 -12.98
CA GLN A 62 -16.99 1.15 -14.30
C GLN A 62 -15.83 0.74 -15.24
N GLU A 63 -14.68 1.40 -15.12
CA GLU A 63 -13.46 1.05 -15.87
C GLU A 63 -12.76 -0.20 -15.32
N ASN A 64 -13.02 -0.57 -14.05
CA ASN A 64 -12.40 -1.70 -13.36
C ASN A 64 -13.48 -2.63 -12.76
N PRO A 65 -14.35 -3.24 -13.59
CA PRO A 65 -15.51 -3.99 -13.12
C PRO A 65 -15.10 -5.18 -12.24
N GLY A 66 -15.75 -5.30 -11.07
CA GLY A 66 -15.47 -6.35 -10.10
C GLY A 66 -14.23 -6.11 -9.22
N CYS A 67 -13.57 -4.96 -9.37
CA CYS A 67 -12.51 -4.51 -8.47
C CYS A 67 -13.05 -3.36 -7.62
N PHE A 68 -12.87 -3.41 -6.29
CA PHE A 68 -13.39 -2.40 -5.36
C PHE A 68 -12.33 -1.37 -4.93
N GLY A 69 -11.06 -1.66 -5.18
CA GLY A 69 -9.95 -0.84 -4.74
C GLY A 69 -8.59 -1.40 -5.16
N ALA A 70 -7.53 -0.72 -4.71
CA ALA A 70 -6.15 -1.10 -4.93
C ALA A 70 -5.32 -1.00 -3.64
N LEU A 71 -4.33 -1.89 -3.51
CA LEU A 71 -3.23 -1.74 -2.55
C LEU A 71 -2.10 -1.02 -3.26
N ALA A 72 -1.74 0.18 -2.81
CA ALA A 72 -0.55 0.89 -3.27
C ALA A 72 0.57 0.77 -2.24
N LEU A 73 1.81 0.60 -2.71
CA LEU A 73 2.99 0.49 -1.88
C LEU A 73 3.96 1.60 -2.26
N SER A 74 4.58 2.23 -1.26
CA SER A 74 5.65 3.21 -1.46
C SER A 74 6.84 2.87 -0.56
N SER A 75 7.99 3.51 -0.78
CA SER A 75 9.18 3.33 0.04
C SER A 75 9.72 4.67 0.52
N ILE A 76 9.94 4.78 1.83
CA ILE A 76 10.67 5.91 2.42
C ILE A 76 12.16 5.60 2.32
N HIS A 77 12.79 5.97 1.20
CA HIS A 77 14.17 5.60 0.87
C HIS A 77 15.19 5.94 1.97
N TRP A 78 15.01 7.08 2.63
CA TRP A 78 15.89 7.49 3.72
C TRP A 78 16.00 6.46 4.85
N ARG A 79 14.95 5.66 5.11
CA ARG A 79 14.99 4.59 6.13
C ARG A 79 16.02 3.52 5.84
N GLU A 80 16.39 3.31 4.57
CA GLU A 80 17.40 2.34 4.12
C GLU A 80 18.74 3.02 3.81
N GLU A 81 18.73 4.26 3.29
CA GLU A 81 19.92 4.97 2.80
C GLU A 81 20.97 5.20 3.88
N TRP A 82 20.57 5.57 5.10
CA TRP A 82 21.53 5.83 6.18
C TRP A 82 22.40 4.61 6.51
N LYS A 83 21.89 3.39 6.27
CA LYS A 83 22.59 2.13 6.56
C LYS A 83 23.25 1.52 5.33
N TYR A 84 22.61 1.63 4.16
CA TYR A 84 23.00 0.88 2.96
C TYR A 84 23.46 1.76 1.79
N GLY A 85 23.38 3.08 1.92
CA GLY A 85 23.82 4.06 0.91
C GLY A 85 23.26 3.74 -0.48
N VAL A 86 24.14 3.64 -1.47
CA VAL A 86 23.79 3.36 -2.88
C VAL A 86 23.01 2.05 -3.11
N ARG A 87 23.00 1.13 -2.14
CA ARG A 87 22.25 -0.13 -2.22
C ARG A 87 20.82 -0.01 -1.68
N ALA A 88 20.46 1.10 -1.05
CA ALA A 88 19.16 1.30 -0.43
C ALA A 88 18.00 1.11 -1.40
N LEU A 89 18.13 1.61 -2.63
CA LEU A 89 17.10 1.42 -3.66
C LEU A 89 16.83 -0.07 -3.91
N ARG A 90 17.88 -0.88 -4.06
CA ARG A 90 17.75 -2.33 -4.25
C ARG A 90 16.99 -2.98 -3.09
N TYR A 91 17.30 -2.58 -1.86
CA TYR A 91 16.66 -3.13 -0.67
C TYR A 91 15.20 -2.70 -0.54
N CYS A 92 14.87 -1.44 -0.81
CA CYS A 92 13.49 -0.97 -0.90
C CYS A 92 12.68 -1.82 -1.90
N GLN A 93 13.24 -2.13 -3.08
CA GLN A 93 12.54 -2.96 -4.06
C GLN A 93 12.33 -4.41 -3.59
N LEU A 94 13.29 -5.00 -2.87
CA LEU A 94 13.11 -6.33 -2.28
C LEU A 94 12.01 -6.32 -1.21
N ASP A 95 12.00 -5.31 -0.36
CA ASP A 95 11.01 -5.15 0.70
C ASP A 95 9.59 -4.93 0.15
N VAL A 96 9.44 -4.14 -0.93
CA VAL A 96 8.17 -3.99 -1.67
C VAL A 96 7.74 -5.34 -2.27
N GLY A 97 8.66 -6.11 -2.84
CA GLY A 97 8.36 -7.46 -3.36
C GLY A 97 7.84 -8.41 -2.28
N HIS A 98 8.45 -8.39 -1.09
CA HIS A 98 7.98 -9.17 0.05
C HIS A 98 6.61 -8.72 0.56
N ALA A 99 6.37 -7.40 0.66
CA ALA A 99 5.07 -6.85 1.03
C ALA A 99 3.98 -7.21 0.02
N LEU A 100 4.27 -7.13 -1.29
CA LEU A 100 3.36 -7.55 -2.35
C LEU A 100 3.01 -9.04 -2.24
N GLY A 101 4.01 -9.90 -1.98
CA GLY A 101 3.79 -11.33 -1.76
C GLY A 101 2.86 -11.58 -0.57
N ALA A 102 3.13 -10.95 0.57
CA ALA A 102 2.30 -11.05 1.77
C ALA A 102 0.87 -10.57 1.53
N GLY A 103 0.69 -9.44 0.83
CA GLY A 103 -0.62 -8.92 0.44
C GLY A 103 -1.40 -9.90 -0.44
N ARG A 104 -0.74 -10.49 -1.45
CA ARG A 104 -1.37 -11.50 -2.33
C ARG A 104 -1.83 -12.74 -1.57
N TYR A 105 -1.02 -13.25 -0.64
CA TYR A 105 -1.44 -14.38 0.19
C TYR A 105 -2.62 -14.01 1.08
N SER A 106 -2.60 -12.85 1.72
CA SER A 106 -3.70 -12.37 2.54
C SER A 106 -5.01 -12.25 1.74
N ALA A 107 -4.95 -11.63 0.55
CA ALA A 107 -6.10 -11.54 -0.34
C ALA A 107 -6.64 -12.93 -0.74
N ALA A 108 -5.76 -13.86 -1.11
CA ALA A 108 -6.17 -15.22 -1.48
C ALA A 108 -6.87 -15.96 -0.32
N LEU A 109 -6.41 -15.78 0.93
CA LEU A 109 -7.06 -16.37 2.11
C LEU A 109 -8.49 -15.82 2.33
N GLN A 110 -8.77 -14.60 1.86
CA GLN A 110 -10.11 -14.00 1.88
C GLN A 110 -10.93 -14.29 0.61
N GLY A 111 -10.42 -15.11 -0.32
CA GLY A 111 -11.05 -15.38 -1.60
C GLY A 111 -10.97 -14.23 -2.60
N TRP A 112 -10.15 -13.21 -2.33
CA TRP A 112 -9.91 -12.08 -3.22
C TRP A 112 -8.76 -12.36 -4.19
N ARG A 113 -8.76 -11.63 -5.31
CA ARG A 113 -7.68 -11.67 -6.29
C ARG A 113 -7.02 -10.30 -6.38
N MET A 114 -5.70 -10.27 -6.28
CA MET A 114 -4.90 -9.09 -6.59
C MET A 114 -4.22 -9.25 -7.96
N ALA A 115 -4.41 -8.28 -8.83
CA ALA A 115 -3.64 -8.12 -10.07
C ALA A 115 -2.65 -6.97 -9.88
N LEU A 116 -1.47 -7.06 -10.51
CA LEU A 116 -0.54 -5.93 -10.55
C LEU A 116 -1.00 -4.96 -11.63
N ASP A 117 -1.10 -3.68 -11.29
CA ASP A 117 -1.32 -2.60 -12.24
C ASP A 117 -0.03 -1.80 -12.41
N THR A 118 0.43 -1.66 -13.64
CA THR A 118 1.64 -0.91 -14.01
C THR A 118 1.33 0.23 -14.99
N ARG A 119 0.05 0.61 -15.13
CA ARG A 119 -0.38 1.63 -16.10
C ARG A 119 -0.09 3.04 -15.61
N ALA A 120 -0.14 3.29 -14.31
CA ALA A 120 0.15 4.59 -13.72
C ALA A 120 1.65 4.79 -13.54
N GLY A 121 2.17 5.94 -13.97
CA GLY A 121 3.56 6.33 -13.73
C GLY A 121 3.78 6.85 -12.30
N ASP A 122 5.03 6.83 -11.83
CA ASP A 122 5.40 7.20 -10.47
C ASP A 122 4.94 8.61 -10.06
N GLY A 123 5.01 9.59 -10.97
CA GLY A 123 4.58 10.96 -10.70
C GLY A 123 3.09 11.05 -10.36
N LEU A 124 2.24 10.36 -11.11
CA LEU A 124 0.80 10.31 -10.86
C LEU A 124 0.50 9.61 -9.52
N ILE A 125 1.18 8.49 -9.24
CA ILE A 125 1.00 7.76 -7.97
C ILE A 125 1.42 8.63 -6.79
N SER A 126 2.54 9.35 -6.91
CA SER A 126 3.00 10.26 -5.86
C SER A 126 2.00 11.38 -5.61
N GLU A 127 1.47 12.01 -6.66
CA GLU A 127 0.43 13.03 -6.50
C GLU A 127 -0.85 12.47 -5.86
N CYS A 128 -1.22 11.23 -6.18
CA CYS A 128 -2.38 10.58 -5.58
C CYS A 128 -2.19 10.23 -4.10
N LEU A 129 -1.03 9.71 -3.70
CA LEU A 129 -0.81 9.24 -2.32
C LEU A 129 -0.44 10.37 -1.34
N GLY A 130 0.01 11.52 -1.87
CA GLY A 130 0.47 12.68 -1.11
C GLY A 130 1.91 12.53 -0.65
#